data_AF-A0AA40KG25-F1
#
_entry.id   AF-A0AA40KG25-F1
#
_cell.length_a   1.000
_cell.length_b   1.000
_cell.length_c   1.000
_cell.angle_alpha   90.00
_cell.angle_beta   90.00
_cell.angle_gamma   90.00
#
_symmetry.space_group_name_H-M   'P 1'
#
loop_
_entity.id
_entity.type
_entity.pdbx_description
1 polymer ?
#
loop_
_entity_poly.entity_id
_entity_poly.type
_entity_poly.pdbx_seq_one_letter_code
_entity_poly.pdbx_strand_id
1 'polypeptide(L)'
;MVATKTSHVIRHKWDGTVNRDYSLDLRRIPFSVDQQISTVAIPLTENNVFVTDIEYSPLVGGFAIVLNSGKAAFLTAQSLKFDPNVCQLLSKYVNK
;
A
#
# COMPACT_ATOMS: atom_id res chain seq x y z
N MET A 1 16.65 1.94 -2.13
CA MET A 1 17.75 2.89 -2.43
C MET A 1 17.27 4.27 -2.05
N VAL A 2 18.19 5.15 -1.66
CA VAL A 2 17.82 6.39 -0.99
C VAL A 2 18.52 7.53 -1.69
N ALA A 3 17.72 8.40 -2.32
CA ALA A 3 18.21 9.63 -2.94
C ALA A 3 18.31 10.72 -1.87
N THR A 4 19.43 11.44 -1.84
CA THR A 4 19.64 12.55 -0.91
C THR A 4 19.51 13.88 -1.62
N LYS A 5 18.97 14.88 -0.91
CA LYS A 5 18.95 16.29 -1.36
C LYS A 5 20.35 16.93 -1.35
N THR A 6 21.36 16.18 -0.88
CA THR A 6 22.77 16.56 -0.78
C THR A 6 23.60 15.95 -1.90
N SER A 7 22.94 15.60 -3.01
CA SER A 7 23.57 15.14 -4.25
C SER A 7 24.27 13.79 -4.13
N HIS A 8 23.73 12.88 -3.31
CA HIS A 8 24.22 11.50 -3.17
C HIS A 8 23.07 10.51 -3.23
N VAL A 9 23.34 9.32 -3.75
CA VAL A 9 22.35 8.23 -3.79
C VAL A 9 23.02 6.98 -3.24
N ILE A 10 22.45 6.43 -2.17
CA ILE A 10 23.00 5.27 -1.48
C ILE A 10 22.26 4.01 -1.92
N ARG A 11 23.05 2.96 -2.18
CA ARG A 11 22.57 1.64 -2.57
C ARG A 11 22.22 0.79 -1.36
N HIS A 12 21.03 0.20 -1.45
CA HIS A 12 20.68 -0.96 -0.64
C HIS A 12 20.96 -2.23 -1.43
N LYS A 13 21.59 -3.21 -0.77
CA LYS A 13 21.79 -4.57 -1.30
C LYS A 13 20.49 -5.36 -1.16
N TRP A 14 20.06 -5.96 -2.26
CA TRP A 14 18.98 -6.94 -2.34
C TRP A 14 19.61 -8.22 -2.89
N ASP A 15 19.35 -9.37 -2.29
CA ASP A 15 19.98 -10.65 -2.63
C ASP A 15 19.17 -11.53 -3.59
N GLY A 16 18.00 -11.04 -4.02
CA GLY A 16 17.13 -11.72 -4.98
C GLY A 16 16.02 -12.52 -4.33
N THR A 17 16.07 -12.70 -3.01
CA THR A 17 15.12 -13.55 -2.31
C THR A 17 13.81 -12.81 -2.05
N VAL A 18 12.71 -13.39 -2.52
CA VAL A 18 11.37 -12.91 -2.19
C VAL A 18 10.93 -13.64 -0.93
N ASN A 19 10.79 -12.88 0.15
CA ASN A 19 10.22 -13.42 1.37
C ASN A 19 8.70 -13.29 1.31
N ARG A 20 8.01 -14.44 1.16
CA ARG A 20 6.53 -14.50 1.06
C ARG A 20 5.86 -13.97 2.33
N ASP A 21 6.47 -14.18 3.49
CA ASP A 21 5.95 -13.71 4.77
C ASP A 21 6.07 -12.19 4.91
N TYR A 22 6.89 -11.55 4.06
CA TYR A 22 7.07 -10.11 3.96
C TYR A 22 6.59 -9.53 2.61
N SER A 23 5.70 -10.26 1.93
CA SER A 23 5.11 -9.86 0.66
C SER A 23 3.61 -9.65 0.80
N LEU A 24 3.10 -8.62 0.15
CA LEU A 24 1.69 -8.25 0.23
C LEU A 24 1.00 -8.46 -1.12
N ASP A 25 -0.01 -9.33 -1.17
CA ASP A 25 -0.88 -9.45 -2.34
C ASP A 25 -2.12 -8.57 -2.14
N LEU A 26 -2.15 -7.42 -2.81
CA LEU A 26 -3.24 -6.45 -2.71
C LEU A 26 -4.59 -7.04 -3.15
N ARG A 27 -4.63 -8.09 -3.97
CA ARG A 27 -5.89 -8.74 -4.36
C ARG A 27 -6.53 -9.52 -3.22
N ARG A 28 -5.75 -9.87 -2.19
CA ARG A 28 -6.23 -10.57 -0.99
C ARG A 28 -6.69 -9.60 0.10
N ILE A 29 -6.42 -8.30 -0.07
CA ILE A 29 -6.81 -7.26 0.87
C ILE A 29 -8.11 -6.64 0.37
N PRO A 30 -9.18 -6.65 1.17
CA PRO A 30 -10.41 -5.99 0.80
C PRO A 30 -10.28 -4.46 0.91
N PHE A 31 -10.72 -3.74 -0.11
CA PHE A 31 -10.65 -2.27 -0.21
C PHE A 31 -11.99 -1.70 0.26
N SER A 32 -12.00 -0.86 1.30
CA SER A 32 -13.18 -0.04 1.62
C SER A 32 -13.08 1.31 0.92
N VAL A 33 -14.17 1.71 0.27
CA VAL A 33 -14.28 3.00 -0.45
C VAL A 33 -14.43 4.18 0.51
N ASP A 34 -14.89 3.92 1.72
CA ASP A 34 -15.17 4.88 2.78
C ASP A 34 -14.69 4.34 4.13
N GLN A 35 -14.39 5.25 5.06
CA GLN A 35 -13.98 4.93 6.43
C GLN A 35 -15.14 4.42 7.30
N GLN A 36 -16.30 4.12 6.72
CA GLN A 36 -17.43 3.61 7.48
C GLN A 36 -17.24 2.12 7.76
N ILE A 37 -17.36 1.77 9.04
CA ILE A 37 -17.31 0.38 9.54
C ILE A 37 -18.36 -0.51 8.85
N SER A 38 -19.44 0.11 8.35
CA SER A 38 -20.58 -0.53 7.71
C SER A 38 -20.41 -0.83 6.21
N THR A 39 -19.32 -0.40 5.58
CA THR A 39 -19.14 -0.63 4.15
C THR A 39 -18.39 -1.93 3.89
N VAL A 40 -18.99 -2.75 3.04
CA VAL A 40 -18.40 -4.02 2.61
C VAL A 40 -17.13 -3.71 1.84
N ALA A 41 -15.98 -4.06 2.43
CA ALA A 41 -14.70 -3.93 1.75
C ALA A 41 -14.61 -5.02 0.66
N ILE A 42 -14.37 -4.61 -0.59
CA ILE A 42 -14.35 -5.50 -1.76
C ILE A 42 -12.90 -5.69 -2.21
N PRO A 43 -12.42 -6.92 -2.40
CA PRO A 43 -11.08 -7.15 -2.95
C PRO A 43 -10.91 -6.54 -4.35
N LEU A 44 -9.68 -6.29 -4.77
CA LEU A 44 -9.41 -5.93 -6.16
C LEU A 44 -9.74 -7.11 -7.08
N THR A 45 -10.91 -7.08 -7.68
CA THR A 45 -11.38 -8.06 -8.67
C THR A 45 -11.05 -7.67 -10.11
N GLU A 46 -10.73 -6.40 -10.33
CA GLU A 46 -10.34 -5.88 -11.63
C GLU A 46 -9.00 -6.47 -12.08
N ASN A 47 -8.97 -7.01 -13.29
CA ASN A 47 -7.74 -7.47 -13.90
C ASN A 47 -6.85 -6.27 -14.27
N ASN A 48 -5.53 -6.45 -14.19
CA ASN A 48 -4.53 -5.44 -14.56
C ASN A 48 -4.53 -4.17 -13.68
N VAL A 49 -4.83 -4.32 -12.38
CA VAL A 49 -4.71 -3.25 -11.37
C VAL A 49 -3.41 -3.39 -10.58
N PHE A 50 -2.61 -2.33 -10.51
CA PHE A 50 -1.32 -2.29 -9.79
C PHE A 50 -1.03 -0.91 -9.22
N VAL A 51 -0.11 -0.86 -8.25
CA VAL A 51 0.34 0.37 -7.59
C VAL A 51 1.25 1.17 -8.51
N THR A 52 0.86 2.40 -8.83
CA THR A 52 1.67 3.35 -9.60
C THR A 52 2.53 4.23 -8.73
N ASP A 53 2.07 4.54 -7.52
CA ASP A 53 2.82 5.35 -6.57
C ASP A 53 2.56 4.86 -5.15
N ILE A 54 3.60 4.93 -4.31
CA ILE A 54 3.51 4.54 -2.91
C ILE A 54 4.34 5.49 -2.06
N GLU A 55 3.67 6.13 -1.11
CA GLU A 55 4.29 7.02 -0.15
C GLU A 55 3.95 6.54 1.26
N TYR A 56 4.99 6.32 2.06
CA TYR A 56 4.78 6.05 3.48
C TYR A 56 4.30 7.33 4.16
N SER A 57 3.15 7.27 4.82
CA SER A 57 2.62 8.34 5.67
C SER A 57 2.83 7.98 7.14
N PRO A 58 3.84 8.57 7.79
CA PRO A 58 4.12 8.30 9.20
C PRO A 58 2.96 8.68 10.12
N LEU A 59 2.18 9.72 9.75
CA LEU A 59 1.11 10.27 10.59
C LEU A 59 -0.02 9.28 10.83
N VAL A 60 -0.38 8.52 9.80
CA VAL A 60 -1.53 7.59 9.84
C VAL A 60 -1.04 6.15 10.01
N GLY A 61 0.28 5.92 10.05
CA GLY A 61 0.86 4.59 10.27
C GLY A 61 0.58 3.65 9.10
N GLY A 62 0.87 4.10 7.88
CA GLY A 62 0.51 3.35 6.69
C GLY A 62 1.12 3.88 5.40
N PHE A 63 0.73 3.30 4.27
CA PHE A 63 1.18 3.69 2.95
C PHE A 63 0.02 4.24 2.13
N ALA A 64 0.12 5.48 1.69
CA ALA A 64 -0.71 5.98 0.62
C ALA A 64 -0.24 5.33 -0.68
N ILE A 65 -1.15 4.69 -1.38
CA ILE A 65 -0.93 4.07 -2.67
C ILE A 65 -1.86 4.70 -3.70
N VAL A 66 -1.35 4.88 -4.91
CA VAL A 66 -2.16 5.22 -6.08
C VAL A 66 -2.16 4.00 -6.99
N LEU A 67 -3.33 3.60 -7.45
CA LEU A 67 -3.51 2.53 -8.43
C LEU A 67 -3.60 3.12 -9.84
N ASN A 68 -3.20 2.33 -10.83
CA ASN A 68 -3.29 2.70 -12.24
C ASN A 68 -4.72 2.95 -12.74
N SER A 69 -5.74 2.46 -12.03
CA SER A 69 -7.15 2.75 -12.31
C SER A 69 -7.58 4.17 -11.88
N GLY A 70 -6.67 4.97 -11.32
CA GLY A 70 -6.94 6.31 -10.79
C GLY A 70 -7.48 6.30 -9.36
N LYS A 71 -7.69 5.12 -8.77
CA LYS A 71 -8.10 4.96 -7.37
C LYS A 71 -6.90 5.14 -6.46
N ALA A 72 -7.05 5.89 -5.37
CA ALA A 72 -6.03 6.01 -4.34
C ALA A 72 -6.50 5.34 -3.05
N ALA A 73 -5.60 4.65 -2.38
CA ALA A 73 -5.90 3.97 -1.15
C ALA A 73 -4.78 4.02 -0.13
N PHE A 74 -5.08 3.61 1.10
CA PHE A 74 -4.23 3.84 2.25
C PHE A 74 -4.07 2.55 3.04
N LEU A 75 -2.92 1.90 2.91
CA LEU A 75 -2.58 0.63 3.56
C LEU A 75 -2.22 0.90 5.01
N THR A 76 -3.07 0.47 5.94
CA THR A 76 -2.80 0.45 7.37
C THR A 76 -2.58 -0.98 7.85
N ALA A 77 -1.84 -1.15 8.92
CA ALA A 77 -1.81 -2.41 9.65
C ALA A 77 -2.16 -2.10 11.11
N GLN A 78 -2.88 -2.99 11.78
CA GLN A 78 -3.20 -2.81 13.21
C GLN A 78 -1.95 -2.88 14.11
N SER A 79 -0.83 -3.34 13.55
CA SER A 79 0.44 -3.53 14.24
C SER A 79 1.60 -3.09 13.36
N LEU A 80 2.66 -2.58 14.00
CA LEU A 80 3.95 -2.28 13.37
C LEU A 80 4.75 -3.56 13.03
N LYS A 81 4.32 -4.72 13.53
CA LYS A 81 4.82 -6.01 13.06
C LYS A 81 4.16 -6.27 11.71
N PHE A 82 4.99 -6.47 10.68
CA PHE A 82 4.50 -6.89 9.37
C PHE A 82 3.75 -8.22 9.54
N ASP A 83 2.43 -8.19 9.36
CA ASP A 83 1.60 -9.37 9.27
C ASP A 83 0.74 -9.22 8.00
N PRO A 84 1.02 -10.01 6.95
CA PRO A 84 0.32 -9.88 5.67
C PRO A 84 -1.18 -10.19 5.77
N ASN A 85 -1.65 -10.76 6.89
CA ASN A 85 -3.06 -11.08 7.12
C ASN A 85 -3.83 -10.00 7.88
N VAL A 86 -3.15 -8.97 8.41
CA VAL A 86 -3.74 -7.93 9.29
C VAL A 86 -3.69 -6.53 8.66
N CYS A 87 -3.25 -6.43 7.40
CA CYS A 87 -3.29 -5.19 6.64
C CYS A 87 -4.73 -4.82 6.26
N GLN A 88 -5.18 -3.64 6.68
CA GLN A 88 -6.48 -3.03 6.34
C GLN A 88 -6.23 -1.80 5.46
N LEU A 89 -7.14 -1.44 4.56
CA LEU A 89 -6.89 -0.36 3.59
C LEU A 89 -8.07 0.61 3.45
N LEU A 90 -7.76 1.92 3.41
CA LEU A 90 -8.73 3.02 3.27
C LEU A 90 -8.57 3.74 1.91
N SER A 91 -9.56 3.66 1.03
CA SER A 91 -9.58 4.45 -0.22
C SER A 91 -10.03 5.89 0.02
N LYS A 92 -9.38 6.88 -0.61
CA LYS A 92 -9.93 8.25 -0.75
C LYS A 92 -9.90 8.64 -2.23
N TYR A 93 -11.06 8.87 -2.80
CA TYR A 93 -11.21 9.43 -4.14
C TYR A 93 -10.67 10.87 -4.15
N VAL A 94 -9.64 11.14 -4.94
CA VAL A 94 -9.24 12.50 -5.30
C VAL A 94 -9.58 12.70 -6.77
N ASN A 95 -10.71 13.38 -7.03
CA ASN A 95 -11.00 13.92 -8.36
C ASN A 95 -9.98 15.03 -8.64
N LYS A 96 -9.29 14.92 -9.79
CA LYS A 96 -8.73 16.07 -10.47
C LYS A 96 -9.72 16.54 -11.53
#